data_AF-A0A8H4F582-F1
#
_entry.id   AF-A0A8H4F582-F1
#
_cell.length_a   1.000
_cell.length_b   1.000
_cell.length_c   1.000
_cell.angle_alpha   90.00
_cell.angle_beta   90.00
_cell.angle_gamma   90.00
#
_symmetry.space_group_name_H-M   'P 1'
#
loop_
_entity.id
_entity.type
_entity.pdbx_description
1 polymer ?
#
loop_
_entity_poly.entity_id
_entity_poly.type
_entity_poly.pdbx_seq_one_letter_code
_entity_poly.pdbx_strand_id
1 'polypeptide(L)'
;MVSAANKPTGTLKKSKLLPSWLLKLIGITSLATAVISFAVYWFKKYPPRRKISANDDGSEATGSSSSSSSSSSSHNAAENTADKWSNKLLNGLKSTVRKNRKRMTISLKNTVLWNPSPDVDTPIYAFREHSIQLLTRLSYLYDIYVLVHVNSKEEQSNIEALLSNASVFSDLLDHRKVIYCSEEEGKIHIIRHIEPSIHIEGGWEMDDGEEIVKKLKPFVHKIVWLMTKRRRDSFRPENIKQDDRSILGANVELSDSLINTSIAREVTQ
;
A
#
# COMPACT_ATOMS: atom_id res chain seq x y z
N MET A 1 -71.89 63.48 31.40
CA MET A 1 -70.71 63.05 30.61
C MET A 1 -69.57 62.83 31.60
N VAL A 2 -69.52 61.77 32.39
CA VAL A 2 -69.31 60.32 32.13
C VAL A 2 -68.00 60.00 31.41
N SER A 3 -67.20 59.19 32.12
CA SER A 3 -66.16 58.24 31.68
C SER A 3 -64.76 58.78 31.36
N ALA A 4 -63.68 58.10 31.75
CA ALA A 4 -63.49 56.97 32.66
C ALA A 4 -61.98 56.84 32.92
N ALA A 5 -61.64 56.46 34.15
CA ALA A 5 -60.30 56.05 34.55
C ALA A 5 -59.87 54.77 33.82
N ASN A 6 -58.58 54.66 33.49
CA ASN A 6 -58.00 53.41 33.00
C ASN A 6 -56.85 52.92 33.89
N LYS A 7 -56.89 51.62 34.16
CA LYS A 7 -56.12 50.83 35.14
C LYS A 7 -54.72 50.44 34.62
N PRO A 8 -53.81 49.98 35.51
CA PRO A 8 -52.44 49.65 35.18
C PRO A 8 -52.29 48.21 34.66
N THR A 9 -51.35 47.98 33.74
CA THR A 9 -50.98 46.64 33.25
C THR A 9 -49.53 46.32 33.62
N GLY A 10 -49.36 45.40 34.57
CA GLY A 10 -48.07 44.84 34.93
C GLY A 10 -47.62 43.78 33.92
N THR A 11 -46.41 43.94 33.37
CA THR A 11 -45.77 42.94 32.50
C THR A 11 -44.88 42.01 33.33
N LEU A 12 -45.33 40.76 33.53
CA LEU A 12 -44.54 39.66 34.08
C LEU A 12 -43.50 39.18 33.04
N LYS A 13 -42.21 39.26 33.38
CA LYS A 13 -41.10 38.67 32.62
C LYS A 13 -41.18 37.14 32.70
N LYS A 14 -41.53 36.48 31.58
CA LYS A 14 -41.33 35.02 31.39
C LYS A 14 -39.83 34.72 31.29
N SER A 15 -39.30 33.96 32.23
CA SER A 15 -37.97 33.36 32.11
C SER A 15 -37.97 32.33 30.97
N LYS A 16 -36.99 32.45 30.08
CA LYS A 16 -36.77 31.51 28.97
C LYS A 16 -36.21 30.21 29.56
N LEU A 17 -37.09 29.29 29.94
CA LEU A 17 -36.72 27.90 30.20
C LEU A 17 -36.22 27.30 28.88
N LEU A 18 -34.96 26.89 28.90
CA LEU A 18 -34.31 26.22 27.77
C LEU A 18 -35.11 24.96 27.40
N PRO A 19 -35.28 24.64 26.12
CA PRO A 19 -36.17 23.56 25.72
C PRO A 19 -35.58 22.20 26.13
N SER A 20 -36.44 21.30 26.60
CA SER A 20 -36.07 20.00 27.18
C SER A 20 -35.30 19.07 26.23
N TRP A 21 -35.35 19.32 24.92
CA TRP A 21 -34.55 18.61 23.91
C TRP A 21 -33.04 18.88 24.01
N LEU A 22 -32.65 20.05 24.55
CA LEU A 22 -31.24 20.48 24.63
C LEU A 22 -30.54 19.79 25.80
N LEU A 23 -31.29 19.55 26.89
CA LEU A 23 -30.82 18.78 28.04
C LEU A 23 -30.61 17.29 27.68
N LYS A 24 -31.40 16.74 26.74
CA LYS A 24 -31.22 15.36 26.25
C LYS A 24 -29.95 15.19 25.41
N LEU A 25 -29.54 16.20 24.64
CA LEU A 25 -28.29 16.19 23.87
C LEU A 25 -27.05 16.24 24.77
N ILE A 26 -27.08 17.07 25.81
CA ILE A 26 -25.97 17.17 26.78
C ILE A 26 -25.78 15.85 27.55
N GLY A 27 -26.88 15.18 27.94
CA GLY A 27 -26.81 13.89 28.63
C GLY A 27 -26.16 12.76 27.81
N ILE A 28 -26.43 12.69 26.51
CA ILE A 28 -25.89 11.64 25.63
C ILE A 28 -24.39 11.84 25.37
N THR A 29 -23.94 13.09 25.24
CA THR A 29 -22.50 13.39 25.05
C THR A 29 -21.65 12.99 26.27
N SER A 30 -22.14 13.23 27.49
CA SER A 30 -21.44 12.84 28.72
C SER A 30 -21.34 11.33 28.90
N LEU A 31 -22.37 10.59 28.50
CA LEU A 31 -22.38 9.12 28.58
C LEU A 31 -21.36 8.53 27.60
N ALA A 32 -21.33 9.03 26.36
CA ALA A 32 -20.38 8.57 25.34
C ALA A 32 -18.93 8.79 25.77
N THR A 33 -18.61 9.97 26.34
CA THR A 33 -17.26 10.24 26.85
C THR A 33 -16.87 9.31 28.00
N ALA A 34 -17.80 9.00 28.91
CA ALA A 34 -17.53 8.10 30.03
C ALA A 34 -17.29 6.66 29.58
N VAL A 35 -18.06 6.16 28.59
CA VAL A 35 -17.87 4.82 28.02
C VAL A 35 -16.54 4.70 27.30
N ILE A 36 -16.16 5.71 26.50
CA ILE A 36 -14.87 5.72 25.79
C ILE A 36 -13.71 5.78 26.80
N SER A 37 -13.78 6.65 27.82
CA SER A 37 -12.76 6.71 28.88
C SER A 37 -12.65 5.40 29.67
N PHE A 38 -13.78 4.74 29.96
CA PHE A 38 -13.78 3.44 30.63
C PHE A 38 -13.16 2.34 29.76
N ALA A 39 -13.50 2.29 28.47
CA ALA A 39 -12.92 1.34 27.52
C ALA A 39 -11.39 1.52 27.42
N VAL A 40 -10.92 2.75 27.24
CA VAL A 40 -9.48 3.06 27.18
C VAL A 40 -8.76 2.68 28.49
N TYR A 41 -9.37 2.97 29.65
CA TYR A 41 -8.82 2.57 30.94
C TYR A 41 -8.73 1.04 31.08
N TRP A 42 -9.75 0.30 30.65
CA TRP A 42 -9.75 -1.16 30.68
C TRP A 42 -8.69 -1.77 29.77
N PHE A 43 -8.55 -1.28 28.52
CA PHE A 43 -7.50 -1.75 27.61
C PHE A 43 -6.08 -1.44 28.12
N LYS A 44 -5.90 -0.35 28.87
CA LYS A 44 -4.62 0.00 29.49
C LYS A 44 -4.30 -0.88 30.72
N LYS A 45 -5.32 -1.24 31.51
CA LYS A 45 -5.14 -2.00 32.77
C LYS A 45 -5.05 -3.52 32.54
N TYR A 46 -5.68 -4.03 31.48
CA TYR A 46 -5.64 -5.44 31.12
C TYR A 46 -5.17 -5.60 29.66
N PRO A 47 -3.88 -5.32 29.36
CA PRO A 47 -3.36 -5.59 28.03
C PRO A 47 -3.54 -7.09 27.72
N PRO A 48 -4.14 -7.45 26.57
CA PRO A 48 -4.33 -8.85 26.23
C PRO A 48 -2.98 -9.55 26.20
N ARG A 49 -2.83 -10.53 27.09
CA ARG A 49 -1.65 -11.38 27.24
C ARG A 49 -1.48 -12.15 25.92
N ARG A 50 -0.60 -11.68 25.03
CA ARG A 50 -0.25 -12.42 23.81
C ARG A 50 0.31 -13.77 24.24
N LYS A 51 -0.44 -14.85 23.99
CA LYS A 51 0.11 -16.20 24.06
C LYS A 51 1.08 -16.31 22.89
N ILE A 52 2.37 -16.25 23.21
CA ILE A 52 3.42 -16.73 22.32
C ILE A 52 3.29 -18.25 22.37
N SER A 53 2.72 -18.85 21.32
CA SER A 53 2.90 -20.28 21.09
C SER A 53 4.34 -20.46 20.62
N ALA A 54 5.18 -21.02 21.49
CA ALA A 54 6.45 -21.59 21.11
C ALA A 54 6.14 -22.92 20.40
N ASN A 55 6.38 -22.97 19.09
CA ASN A 55 6.63 -24.24 18.41
C ASN A 55 8.11 -24.54 18.67
N ASP A 56 8.34 -25.55 19.49
CA ASP A 56 9.64 -26.15 19.77
C ASP A 56 9.73 -27.41 18.90
N ASP A 57 10.53 -27.33 17.83
CA ASP A 57 10.98 -28.50 17.07
C ASP A 57 12.51 -28.51 17.14
N GLY A 58 13.02 -29.65 17.61
CA GLY A 58 14.35 -29.77 18.20
C GLY A 58 15.50 -29.63 17.21
N SER A 59 16.65 -29.24 17.78
CA SER A 59 17.97 -29.56 17.25
C SER A 59 18.97 -29.54 18.39
N GLU A 60 19.65 -30.66 18.56
CA GLU A 60 20.72 -30.91 19.52
C GLU A 60 21.88 -29.91 19.35
N ALA A 61 22.39 -29.36 20.45
CA ALA A 61 23.80 -28.99 20.56
C ALA A 61 24.25 -28.93 22.02
N THR A 62 25.20 -29.80 22.29
CA THR A 62 26.11 -29.89 23.42
C THR A 62 26.79 -28.56 23.83
N GLY A 63 26.86 -28.33 25.14
CA GLY A 63 28.14 -28.06 25.83
C GLY A 63 28.63 -26.61 26.01
N SER A 64 28.80 -26.25 27.28
CA SER A 64 29.85 -25.39 27.88
C SER A 64 29.68 -23.85 27.96
N SER A 65 29.26 -23.43 29.17
CA SER A 65 29.84 -22.42 30.08
C SER A 65 30.80 -21.33 29.55
N SER A 66 30.50 -20.06 29.86
CA SER A 66 31.40 -19.16 30.62
C SER A 66 30.73 -17.82 31.00
N SER A 67 31.28 -17.23 32.05
CA SER A 67 30.79 -16.18 32.96
C SER A 67 31.29 -14.75 32.64
N SER A 68 30.64 -13.74 33.25
CA SER A 68 31.11 -12.39 33.73
C SER A 68 30.16 -11.25 33.33
N SER A 69 29.42 -10.57 34.25
CA SER A 69 29.79 -9.37 35.05
C SER A 69 30.43 -8.25 34.20
N SER A 70 30.02 -6.96 34.18
CA SER A 70 29.45 -6.08 35.22
C SER A 70 29.24 -4.64 34.68
N SER A 71 28.26 -3.94 35.29
CA SER A 71 28.24 -2.53 35.76
C SER A 71 28.28 -1.31 34.82
N SER A 72 27.14 -0.57 34.88
CA SER A 72 26.94 0.88 35.04
C SER A 72 27.84 1.92 34.33
N SER A 73 27.22 2.75 33.49
CA SER A 73 27.41 4.21 33.55
C SER A 73 26.15 4.93 33.08
N SER A 74 25.66 5.82 33.94
CA SER A 74 24.51 6.69 33.74
C SER A 74 25.02 8.11 33.56
N HIS A 75 24.81 8.72 32.39
CA HIS A 75 24.73 10.18 32.25
C HIS A 75 23.87 10.56 31.03
N ASN A 76 22.90 11.43 31.31
CA ASN A 76 22.27 12.42 30.42
C ASN A 76 21.53 11.94 29.16
N ALA A 77 20.20 11.77 29.26
CA ALA A 77 19.28 11.96 28.12
C ALA A 77 17.82 12.10 28.61
N ALA A 78 17.55 13.06 29.49
CA ALA A 78 16.19 13.51 29.76
C ALA A 78 15.69 14.44 28.64
N GLU A 79 15.74 13.98 27.39
CA GLU A 79 15.25 14.74 26.22
C GLU A 79 14.98 13.84 25.00
N ASN A 80 14.47 12.61 25.21
CA ASN A 80 14.25 11.66 24.10
C ASN A 80 12.97 10.81 24.23
N THR A 81 12.12 11.07 25.22
CA THR A 81 10.90 10.28 25.45
C THR A 81 9.71 10.76 24.62
N ALA A 82 9.61 12.07 24.36
CA ALA A 82 8.57 12.64 23.51
C ALA A 82 8.73 12.20 22.04
N ASP A 83 9.97 12.20 21.52
CA ASP A 83 10.26 11.78 20.14
C ASP A 83 10.14 10.28 19.93
N LYS A 84 10.47 9.45 20.92
CA LYS A 84 10.21 8.01 20.83
C LYS A 84 8.73 7.68 20.83
N TRP A 85 7.91 8.44 21.54
CA TRP A 85 6.46 8.22 21.56
C TRP A 85 5.83 8.69 20.26
N SER A 86 6.14 9.90 19.79
CA SER A 86 5.62 10.45 18.53
C SER A 86 6.02 9.57 17.33
N ASN A 87 7.26 9.11 17.27
CA ASN A 87 7.72 8.19 16.24
C ASN A 87 7.08 6.79 16.36
N LYS A 88 6.77 6.31 17.57
CA LYS A 88 6.02 5.05 17.74
C LYS A 88 4.55 5.17 17.38
N LEU A 89 3.91 6.31 17.62
CA LEU A 89 2.54 6.57 17.18
C LEU A 89 2.46 6.82 15.67
N LEU A 90 3.40 7.58 15.09
CA LEU A 90 3.50 7.78 13.65
C LEU A 90 3.86 6.49 12.93
N ASN A 91 4.79 5.68 13.46
CA ASN A 91 5.07 4.34 12.92
C ASN A 91 3.90 3.38 13.15
N GLY A 92 3.17 3.52 14.25
CA GLY A 92 1.94 2.77 14.54
C GLY A 92 0.82 3.11 13.55
N LEU A 93 0.60 4.39 13.25
CA LEU A 93 -0.34 4.88 12.24
C LEU A 93 0.10 4.50 10.83
N LYS A 94 1.38 4.67 10.47
CA LYS A 94 1.97 4.15 9.23
C LYS A 94 1.78 2.63 9.11
N SER A 95 1.92 1.87 10.19
CA SER A 95 1.73 0.42 10.19
C SER A 95 0.26 0.01 10.06
N THR A 96 -0.67 0.80 10.60
CA THR A 96 -2.12 0.54 10.54
C THR A 96 -2.66 0.92 9.16
N VAL A 97 -2.23 2.05 8.61
CA VAL A 97 -2.53 2.47 7.23
C VAL A 97 -1.90 1.48 6.23
N ARG A 98 -0.67 1.00 6.46
CA ARG A 98 -0.03 -0.05 5.63
C ARG A 98 -0.83 -1.36 5.60
N LYS A 99 -1.52 -1.74 6.68
CA LYS A 99 -2.31 -2.99 6.74
C LYS A 99 -3.60 -2.98 5.93
N ASN A 100 -4.13 -1.81 5.58
CA ASN A 100 -5.39 -1.67 4.84
C ASN A 100 -5.20 -1.18 3.41
N ARG A 101 -3.96 -1.16 2.90
CA ARG A 101 -3.70 -0.78 1.51
C ARG A 101 -4.17 -1.89 0.59
N LYS A 102 -4.72 -1.49 -0.56
CA LYS A 102 -5.01 -2.45 -1.61
C LYS A 102 -3.69 -3.04 -2.13
N ARG A 103 -3.69 -4.35 -2.40
CA ARG A 103 -2.55 -5.04 -3.00
C ARG A 103 -2.40 -4.60 -4.46
N MET A 104 -1.17 -4.38 -4.89
CA MET A 104 -0.80 -4.10 -6.28
C MET A 104 0.35 -5.01 -6.69
N THR A 105 0.30 -5.56 -7.89
CA THR A 105 1.43 -6.29 -8.48
C THR A 105 1.97 -5.53 -9.68
N ILE A 106 3.30 -5.51 -9.83
CA ILE A 106 3.98 -4.85 -10.95
C ILE A 106 5.03 -5.78 -11.55
N SER A 107 4.95 -6.01 -12.86
CA SER A 107 5.99 -6.69 -13.61
C SER A 107 7.15 -5.72 -13.87
N LEU A 108 8.36 -6.06 -13.44
CA LEU A 108 9.47 -5.11 -13.37
C LEU A 108 10.07 -4.77 -14.74
N LYS A 109 10.40 -5.81 -15.53
CA LYS A 109 10.90 -5.68 -16.90
C LYS A 109 9.87 -4.98 -17.77
N ASN A 110 10.35 -4.20 -18.74
CA ASN A 110 9.57 -3.38 -19.66
C ASN A 110 8.61 -2.32 -19.04
N THR A 111 8.37 -2.34 -17.74
CA THR A 111 7.55 -1.38 -16.99
C THR A 111 8.38 -0.34 -16.26
N VAL A 112 9.27 -0.79 -15.36
CA VAL A 112 10.14 0.06 -14.53
C VAL A 112 11.56 0.02 -15.09
N LEU A 113 11.98 -1.15 -15.53
CA LEU A 113 13.24 -1.38 -16.22
C LEU A 113 13.03 -1.46 -17.73
N TRP A 114 14.08 -1.18 -18.48
CA TRP A 114 14.19 -1.44 -19.92
C TRP A 114 15.58 -1.96 -20.24
N ASN A 115 15.70 -2.65 -21.39
CA ASN A 115 16.99 -3.12 -21.92
C ASN A 115 17.51 -2.13 -22.99
N PRO A 116 18.50 -1.27 -22.69
CA PRO A 116 19.26 -0.52 -23.69
C PRO A 116 20.10 -1.35 -24.66
N SER A 117 20.45 -2.59 -24.32
CA SER A 117 21.24 -3.43 -25.20
C SER A 117 20.43 -3.82 -26.45
N PRO A 118 21.00 -3.73 -27.66
CA PRO A 118 20.37 -4.29 -28.85
C PRO A 118 20.37 -5.82 -28.84
N ASP A 119 21.24 -6.43 -28.03
CA ASP A 119 21.29 -7.86 -27.84
C ASP A 119 20.33 -8.27 -26.71
N VAL A 120 19.42 -9.19 -27.05
CA VAL A 120 18.41 -9.73 -26.14
C VAL A 120 19.00 -10.86 -25.30
N ASP A 121 20.00 -11.58 -25.82
CA ASP A 121 20.64 -12.70 -25.14
C ASP A 121 21.59 -12.23 -24.03
N THR A 122 22.08 -10.99 -24.14
CA THR A 122 22.91 -10.32 -23.11
C THR A 122 22.27 -9.01 -22.65
N PRO A 123 21.13 -9.07 -21.94
CA PRO A 123 20.39 -7.87 -21.58
C PRO A 123 21.13 -7.04 -20.53
N ILE A 124 21.15 -5.72 -20.72
CA ILE A 124 21.65 -4.76 -19.75
C ILE A 124 20.44 -3.99 -19.27
N TYR A 125 20.13 -4.03 -17.96
CA TYR A 125 18.96 -3.33 -17.44
C TYR A 125 19.28 -1.92 -16.96
N ALA A 126 18.38 -0.99 -17.29
CA ALA A 126 18.39 0.38 -16.77
C ALA A 126 16.98 0.78 -16.34
N PHE A 127 16.87 1.73 -15.42
CA PHE A 127 15.58 2.31 -15.06
C PHE A 127 15.04 3.16 -16.20
N ARG A 128 13.74 3.03 -16.46
CA ARG A 128 13.00 4.02 -17.26
C ARG A 128 12.95 5.35 -16.50
N GLU A 129 12.90 6.44 -17.25
CA GLU A 129 12.82 7.77 -16.69
C GLU A 129 11.62 7.92 -15.75
N HIS A 130 11.82 8.58 -14.59
CA HIS A 130 10.83 8.82 -13.54
C HIS A 130 10.15 7.58 -12.92
N SER A 131 10.51 6.35 -13.32
CA SER A 131 9.81 5.14 -12.87
C SER A 131 9.98 4.89 -11.38
N ILE A 132 11.18 5.12 -10.82
CA ILE A 132 11.45 5.00 -9.38
C ILE A 132 10.65 6.02 -8.57
N GLN A 133 10.60 7.28 -9.03
CA GLN A 133 9.84 8.34 -8.35
C GLN A 133 8.35 7.99 -8.31
N LEU A 134 7.81 7.50 -9.42
CA LEU A 134 6.41 7.06 -9.49
C LEU A 134 6.15 5.83 -8.61
N LEU A 135 7.04 4.82 -8.65
CA LEU A 135 6.96 3.63 -7.81
C LEU A 135 6.98 3.99 -6.31
N THR A 136 7.78 5.00 -5.95
CA THR A 136 7.80 5.58 -4.59
C THR A 136 6.43 6.13 -4.20
N ARG A 137 5.81 6.91 -5.09
CA ARG A 137 4.51 7.51 -4.81
C ARG A 137 3.41 6.46 -4.68
N LEU A 138 3.41 5.48 -5.57
CA LEU A 138 2.49 4.34 -5.53
C LEU A 138 2.66 3.53 -4.24
N SER A 139 3.88 3.38 -3.72
CA SER A 139 4.12 2.62 -2.49
C SER A 139 3.57 3.30 -1.23
N TYR A 140 3.16 4.58 -1.29
CA TYR A 140 2.41 5.21 -0.20
C TYR A 140 0.92 4.81 -0.19
N LEU A 141 0.36 4.41 -1.32
CA LEU A 141 -1.06 4.09 -1.46
C LEU A 141 -1.32 2.58 -1.50
N TYR A 142 -0.41 1.83 -2.10
CA TYR A 142 -0.56 0.39 -2.34
C TYR A 142 0.38 -0.43 -1.49
N ASP A 143 0.00 -1.70 -1.28
CA ASP A 143 0.95 -2.73 -0.87
C ASP A 143 1.49 -3.42 -2.11
N ILE A 144 2.73 -3.09 -2.50
CA ILE A 144 3.29 -3.45 -3.80
C ILE A 144 4.10 -4.73 -3.72
N TYR A 145 3.82 -5.63 -4.66
CA TYR A 145 4.59 -6.83 -4.98
C TYR A 145 5.21 -6.66 -6.36
N VAL A 146 6.53 -6.80 -6.45
CA VAL A 146 7.28 -6.68 -7.70
C VAL A 146 7.55 -8.08 -8.22
N LEU A 147 7.15 -8.36 -9.46
CA LEU A 147 7.43 -9.63 -10.12
C LEU A 147 8.50 -9.42 -11.18
N VAL A 148 9.52 -10.28 -11.17
CA VAL A 148 10.64 -10.22 -12.11
C VAL A 148 10.73 -11.55 -12.83
N HIS A 149 10.49 -11.55 -14.14
CA HIS A 149 10.75 -12.73 -14.96
C HIS A 149 12.26 -12.81 -15.23
N VAL A 150 12.90 -13.93 -14.91
CA VAL A 150 14.35 -14.13 -15.09
C VAL A 150 14.62 -15.48 -15.74
N ASN A 151 15.55 -15.50 -16.70
CA ASN A 151 15.96 -16.69 -17.43
C ASN A 151 17.23 -17.33 -16.82
N SER A 152 17.99 -16.58 -16.00
CA SER A 152 19.20 -17.07 -15.37
C SER A 152 19.45 -16.46 -13.98
N LYS A 153 20.28 -17.12 -13.18
CA LYS A 153 20.73 -16.60 -11.88
C LYS A 153 21.64 -15.37 -12.01
N GLU A 154 22.40 -15.30 -13.09
CA GLU A 154 23.27 -14.17 -13.39
C GLU A 154 22.44 -12.92 -13.65
N GLU A 155 21.38 -13.06 -14.45
CA GLU A 155 20.42 -12.00 -14.70
C GLU A 155 19.74 -11.54 -13.40
N GLN A 156 19.26 -12.49 -12.58
CA GLN A 156 18.69 -12.18 -11.28
C GLN A 156 19.67 -11.35 -10.43
N SER A 157 20.93 -11.78 -10.35
CA SER A 157 21.98 -11.08 -9.58
C SER A 157 22.22 -9.67 -10.10
N ASN A 158 22.21 -9.47 -11.42
CA ASN A 158 22.38 -8.16 -12.05
C ASN A 158 21.21 -7.22 -11.71
N ILE A 159 19.97 -7.73 -11.75
CA ILE A 159 18.78 -6.95 -11.38
C ILE A 159 18.79 -6.62 -9.88
N GLU A 160 19.15 -7.59 -9.02
CA GLU A 160 19.28 -7.37 -7.57
C GLU A 160 20.30 -6.27 -7.26
N ALA A 161 21.47 -6.33 -7.89
CA ALA A 161 22.50 -5.30 -7.75
C ALA A 161 22.00 -3.93 -8.21
N LEU A 162 21.30 -3.86 -9.35
CA LEU A 162 20.73 -2.61 -9.87
C LEU A 162 19.70 -2.00 -8.90
N LEU A 163 18.78 -2.81 -8.38
CA LEU A 163 17.76 -2.37 -7.42
C LEU A 163 18.37 -1.92 -6.09
N SER A 164 19.40 -2.63 -5.61
CA SER A 164 20.15 -2.29 -4.41
C SER A 164 20.89 -0.95 -4.56
N ASN A 165 21.62 -0.76 -5.66
CA ASN A 165 22.38 0.46 -5.95
C ASN A 165 21.49 1.70 -6.08
N ALA A 166 20.28 1.54 -6.60
CA ALA A 166 19.30 2.62 -6.69
C ALA A 166 18.56 2.90 -5.37
N SER A 167 18.92 2.21 -4.28
CA SER A 167 18.27 2.36 -2.96
C SER A 167 16.75 2.15 -3.00
N VAL A 168 16.26 1.29 -3.90
CA VAL A 168 14.82 1.01 -4.06
C VAL A 168 14.24 0.37 -2.79
N PHE A 169 15.07 -0.30 -1.98
CA PHE A 169 14.62 -1.04 -0.80
C PHE A 169 14.79 -0.29 0.53
N SER A 170 15.37 0.91 0.55
CA SER A 170 15.73 1.56 1.82
C SER A 170 14.52 2.12 2.59
N ASP A 171 13.39 2.38 1.93
CA ASP A 171 12.10 2.76 2.56
C ASP A 171 10.85 2.48 1.71
N LEU A 172 11.06 2.13 0.43
CA LEU A 172 10.06 2.12 -0.64
C LEU A 172 9.32 0.78 -0.77
N LEU A 173 10.11 -0.30 -0.81
CA LEU A 173 9.70 -1.66 -1.15
C LEU A 173 10.38 -2.63 -0.21
N ASP A 174 9.63 -3.62 0.29
CA ASP A 174 10.19 -4.71 1.08
C ASP A 174 10.84 -5.71 0.11
N HIS A 175 12.12 -6.02 0.31
CA HIS A 175 12.84 -7.01 -0.50
C HIS A 175 12.10 -8.36 -0.56
N ARG A 176 11.38 -8.71 0.50
CA ARG A 176 10.57 -9.95 0.57
C ARG A 176 9.34 -9.95 -0.34
N LYS A 177 9.02 -8.81 -0.95
CA LYS A 177 7.93 -8.62 -1.92
C LYS A 177 8.42 -8.51 -3.36
N VAL A 178 9.71 -8.74 -3.58
CA VAL A 178 10.26 -9.00 -4.92
C VAL A 178 10.25 -10.49 -5.15
N ILE A 179 9.55 -10.92 -6.19
CA ILE A 179 9.34 -12.33 -6.51
C ILE A 179 9.91 -12.60 -7.90
N TYR A 180 10.94 -13.45 -7.93
CA TYR A 180 11.56 -13.90 -9.17
C TYR A 180 10.81 -15.13 -9.70
N CYS A 181 10.51 -15.13 -10.99
CA CYS A 181 9.82 -16.22 -11.68
C CYS A 181 10.58 -16.55 -12.96
N SER A 182 10.67 -17.83 -13.35
CA SER A 182 11.28 -18.25 -14.62
C SER A 182 10.25 -18.66 -15.67
N GLU A 183 8.99 -18.84 -15.26
CA GLU A 183 7.91 -19.31 -16.13
C GLU A 183 6.74 -18.33 -16.13
N GLU A 184 6.14 -18.14 -17.30
CA GLU A 184 4.95 -17.30 -17.47
C GLU A 184 3.77 -17.82 -16.64
N GLU A 185 3.46 -19.12 -16.71
CA GLU A 185 2.39 -19.72 -15.91
C GLU A 185 2.62 -19.55 -14.41
N GLY A 186 3.87 -19.72 -13.96
CA GLY A 186 4.24 -19.50 -12.55
C GLY A 186 3.93 -18.07 -12.10
N LYS A 187 4.29 -17.08 -12.92
CA LYS A 187 3.98 -15.66 -12.68
C LYS A 187 2.47 -15.41 -12.59
N ILE A 188 1.68 -15.99 -13.50
CA ILE A 188 0.20 -15.88 -13.50
C ILE A 188 -0.39 -16.46 -12.21
N HIS A 189 0.06 -17.66 -11.79
CA HIS A 189 -0.40 -18.29 -10.55
C HIS A 189 -0.08 -17.46 -9.32
N ILE A 190 1.14 -16.93 -9.24
CA ILE A 190 1.55 -16.06 -8.13
C ILE A 190 0.68 -14.80 -8.08
N ILE A 191 0.43 -14.15 -9.22
CA ILE A 191 -0.42 -12.95 -9.24
C ILE A 191 -1.84 -13.27 -8.79
N ARG A 192 -2.42 -14.40 -9.24
CA ARG A 192 -3.74 -14.85 -8.78
C ARG A 192 -3.76 -15.11 -7.27
N HIS A 193 -2.70 -15.69 -6.72
CA HIS A 193 -2.61 -15.96 -5.28
C HIS A 193 -2.43 -14.67 -4.45
N ILE A 194 -1.71 -13.69 -4.99
CA ILE A 194 -1.59 -12.37 -4.38
C ILE A 194 -2.92 -11.62 -4.40
N GLU A 195 -3.83 -11.93 -5.33
CA GLU A 195 -5.15 -11.28 -5.49
C GLU A 195 -5.05 -9.74 -5.43
N PRO A 196 -4.25 -9.12 -6.32
CA PRO A 196 -4.09 -7.68 -6.33
C PRO A 196 -5.37 -7.00 -6.84
N SER A 197 -5.61 -5.80 -6.33
CA SER A 197 -6.62 -4.90 -6.89
C SER A 197 -6.22 -4.35 -8.25
N ILE A 198 -4.91 -4.15 -8.46
CA ILE A 198 -4.34 -3.62 -9.69
C ILE A 198 -3.11 -4.43 -10.06
N HIS A 199 -3.04 -4.87 -11.31
CA HIS A 199 -1.84 -5.46 -11.89
C HIS A 199 -1.31 -4.57 -13.01
N ILE A 200 0.01 -4.37 -13.05
CA ILE A 200 0.69 -3.66 -14.13
C ILE A 200 1.60 -4.68 -14.84
N GLU A 201 1.31 -4.94 -16.11
CA GLU A 201 2.06 -5.88 -16.95
C GLU A 201 2.76 -5.12 -18.07
N GLY A 202 4.03 -5.44 -18.31
CA GLY A 202 4.82 -4.87 -19.41
C GLY A 202 5.48 -5.93 -20.29
N GLY A 203 5.28 -7.21 -19.99
CA GLY A 203 5.99 -8.32 -20.61
C GLY A 203 7.45 -8.42 -20.17
N TRP A 204 8.24 -9.15 -20.93
CA TRP A 204 9.68 -9.28 -20.76
C TRP A 204 10.34 -9.54 -22.11
N GLU A 205 11.51 -8.95 -22.36
CA GLU A 205 12.26 -9.13 -23.61
C GLU A 205 11.38 -8.93 -24.85
N MET A 206 11.10 -10.00 -25.60
CA MET A 206 10.31 -10.00 -26.83
C MET A 206 8.81 -10.28 -26.61
N ASP A 207 8.44 -10.67 -25.39
CA ASP A 207 7.06 -10.92 -24.98
C ASP A 207 6.43 -9.62 -24.44
N ASP A 208 5.20 -9.33 -24.86
CA ASP A 208 4.45 -8.13 -24.44
C ASP A 208 3.50 -8.38 -23.25
N GLY A 209 3.43 -9.61 -22.73
CA GLY A 209 2.61 -10.02 -21.60
C GLY A 209 1.13 -10.27 -21.94
N GLU A 210 0.79 -10.43 -23.23
CA GLU A 210 -0.58 -10.63 -23.69
C GLU A 210 -1.29 -11.79 -22.98
N GLU A 211 -0.66 -12.96 -22.90
CA GLU A 211 -1.27 -14.14 -22.29
C GLU A 211 -1.45 -13.98 -20.78
N ILE A 212 -0.51 -13.32 -20.10
CA ILE A 212 -0.68 -12.90 -18.69
C ILE A 212 -1.94 -12.04 -18.53
N VAL A 213 -2.08 -10.98 -19.33
CA VAL A 213 -3.22 -10.05 -19.25
C VAL A 213 -4.53 -10.80 -19.49
N LYS A 214 -4.59 -11.63 -20.54
CA LYS A 214 -5.75 -12.43 -20.91
C LYS A 214 -6.16 -13.38 -19.80
N LYS A 215 -5.21 -14.09 -19.17
CA LYS A 215 -5.50 -15.02 -18.06
C LYS A 215 -5.81 -14.34 -16.74
N LEU A 216 -5.34 -13.12 -16.51
CA LEU A 216 -5.61 -12.36 -15.28
C LEU A 216 -6.87 -11.51 -15.34
N LYS A 217 -7.33 -11.14 -16.54
CA LYS A 217 -8.52 -10.29 -16.75
C LYS A 217 -9.75 -10.71 -15.93
N PRO A 218 -10.09 -12.00 -15.75
CA PRO A 218 -11.26 -12.38 -14.96
C PRO A 218 -11.10 -12.21 -13.43
N PHE A 219 -9.86 -12.07 -12.95
CA PHE A 219 -9.51 -12.15 -11.52
C PHE A 219 -9.05 -10.81 -10.94
N VAL A 220 -8.52 -9.91 -11.77
CA VAL A 220 -7.94 -8.65 -11.33
C VAL A 220 -8.87 -7.49 -11.66
N HIS A 221 -9.17 -6.65 -10.67
CA HIS A 221 -10.13 -5.55 -10.83
C HIS A 221 -9.70 -4.50 -11.85
N LYS A 222 -8.39 -4.24 -11.98
CA LYS A 222 -7.83 -3.37 -13.01
C LYS A 222 -6.47 -3.88 -13.46
N ILE A 223 -6.26 -3.94 -14.78
CA ILE A 223 -4.99 -4.30 -15.39
C ILE A 223 -4.52 -3.12 -16.22
N VAL A 224 -3.28 -2.68 -15.97
CA VAL A 224 -2.58 -1.72 -16.82
C VAL A 224 -1.61 -2.52 -17.68
N TRP A 225 -1.88 -2.57 -18.97
CA TRP A 225 -1.04 -3.26 -19.94
C TRP A 225 -0.17 -2.26 -20.68
N LEU A 226 1.13 -2.31 -20.39
CA LEU A 226 2.16 -1.50 -21.02
C LEU A 226 2.69 -2.22 -22.25
N MET A 227 2.51 -1.62 -23.41
CA MET A 227 2.95 -2.17 -24.69
C MET A 227 3.57 -1.08 -25.55
N THR A 228 4.36 -1.47 -26.54
CA THR A 228 4.95 -0.49 -27.47
C THR A 228 3.85 0.31 -28.19
N LYS A 229 4.16 1.56 -28.57
CA LYS A 229 3.21 2.40 -29.34
C LYS A 229 2.69 1.68 -30.59
N ARG A 230 3.58 0.96 -31.30
CA ARG A 230 3.24 0.18 -32.51
C ARG A 230 2.23 -0.93 -32.21
N ARG A 231 2.44 -1.72 -31.15
CA ARG A 231 1.49 -2.76 -30.75
C ARG A 231 0.17 -2.15 -30.27
N ARG A 232 0.21 -1.06 -29.50
CA ARG A 232 -1.02 -0.35 -29.10
C ARG A 232 -1.86 0.11 -30.29
N ASP A 233 -1.22 0.59 -31.35
CA ASP A 233 -1.92 1.04 -32.56
C ASP A 233 -2.64 -0.10 -33.30
N SER A 234 -2.26 -1.38 -33.08
CA SER A 234 -3.03 -2.53 -33.59
C SER A 234 -4.33 -2.78 -32.82
N PHE A 235 -4.49 -2.22 -31.62
CA PHE A 235 -5.74 -2.30 -30.84
C PHE A 235 -6.72 -1.16 -31.13
N ARG A 236 -6.42 -0.29 -32.12
CA ARG A 236 -7.39 0.69 -32.60
C ARG A 236 -8.61 -0.03 -33.18
N PRO A 237 -9.84 0.51 -33.02
CA PRO A 237 -11.07 -0.14 -33.51
C PRO A 237 -11.02 -0.55 -34.99
N GLU A 238 -10.28 0.22 -35.80
CA GLU A 238 -10.07 0.00 -37.24
C GLU A 238 -9.13 -1.18 -37.54
N ASN A 239 -8.20 -1.49 -36.64
CA ASN A 239 -7.11 -2.46 -36.86
C ASN A 239 -7.22 -3.72 -36.00
N ILE A 240 -8.18 -3.76 -35.06
CA ILE A 240 -8.23 -4.82 -34.05
C ILE A 240 -8.57 -6.17 -34.67
N LYS A 241 -7.69 -7.14 -34.45
CA LYS A 241 -7.91 -8.54 -34.83
C LYS A 241 -9.05 -9.13 -34.02
N GLN A 242 -9.74 -10.11 -34.59
CA GLN A 242 -10.88 -10.74 -33.92
C GLN A 242 -10.48 -11.44 -32.60
N ASP A 243 -9.29 -12.03 -32.56
CA ASP A 243 -8.74 -12.70 -31.38
C ASP A 243 -8.41 -11.70 -30.25
N ASP A 244 -7.86 -10.54 -30.61
CA ASP A 244 -7.43 -9.45 -29.72
C ASP A 244 -8.62 -8.77 -29.03
N ARG A 245 -9.82 -8.80 -29.62
CA ARG A 245 -11.04 -8.22 -29.02
C ARG A 245 -11.38 -8.85 -27.67
N SER A 246 -11.06 -10.12 -27.50
CA SER A 246 -11.32 -10.83 -26.25
C SER A 246 -10.47 -10.31 -25.09
N ILE A 247 -9.37 -9.62 -25.37
CA ILE A 247 -8.39 -9.18 -24.38
C ILE A 247 -8.78 -7.81 -23.82
N LEU A 248 -9.37 -6.93 -24.64
CA LEU A 248 -9.85 -5.62 -24.24
C LEU A 248 -11.14 -5.73 -23.40
N GLY A 249 -10.97 -5.87 -22.09
CA GLY A 249 -12.05 -5.76 -21.12
C GLY A 249 -12.20 -4.34 -20.58
N ALA A 250 -13.35 -4.04 -19.96
CA ALA A 250 -13.58 -2.76 -19.27
C ALA A 250 -12.59 -2.49 -18.13
N ASN A 251 -11.92 -3.53 -17.63
CA ASN A 251 -10.89 -3.46 -16.61
C ASN A 251 -9.44 -3.41 -17.15
N VAL A 252 -9.25 -3.38 -18.48
CA VAL A 252 -7.90 -3.35 -19.10
C VAL A 252 -7.63 -1.96 -19.67
N GLU A 253 -6.58 -1.31 -19.16
CA GLU A 253 -6.07 -0.03 -19.64
C GLU A 253 -4.81 -0.27 -20.47
N LEU A 254 -4.79 0.18 -21.72
CA LEU A 254 -3.60 0.16 -22.56
C LEU A 254 -2.80 1.46 -22.37
N SER A 255 -1.49 1.34 -22.18
CA SER A 255 -0.57 2.49 -22.17
C SER A 255 0.76 2.15 -22.81
N ASP A 256 1.50 3.17 -23.24
CA ASP A 256 2.86 3.04 -23.79
C ASP A 256 3.96 3.29 -22.75
N SER A 257 3.59 3.84 -21.61
CA SER A 257 4.51 4.15 -20.52
C SER A 257 3.77 4.17 -19.20
N LEU A 258 4.44 3.78 -18.12
CA LEU A 258 3.90 3.77 -16.77
C LEU A 258 3.43 5.17 -16.34
N ILE A 259 4.15 6.23 -16.71
CA ILE A 259 3.82 7.61 -16.31
C ILE A 259 2.54 8.16 -16.97
N ASN A 260 2.14 7.58 -18.11
CA ASN A 260 0.96 8.04 -18.85
C ASN A 260 -0.35 7.42 -18.35
N THR A 261 -0.24 6.42 -17.47
CA THR A 261 -1.35 5.62 -16.96
C THR A 261 -2.26 6.44 -16.04
N SER A 262 -3.52 6.03 -15.94
CA SER A 262 -4.47 6.67 -15.04
C SER A 262 -4.07 6.55 -13.56
N ILE A 263 -3.40 5.45 -13.17
CA ILE A 263 -2.85 5.27 -11.82
C ILE A 263 -1.68 6.22 -11.53
N ALA A 264 -0.89 6.59 -12.54
CA ALA A 264 0.16 7.58 -12.37
C ALA A 264 -0.43 8.97 -12.13
N ARG A 265 -1.49 9.31 -12.87
CA ARG A 265 -2.20 10.58 -12.70
C ARG A 265 -2.74 10.76 -11.29
N GLU A 266 -3.30 9.70 -10.70
CA GLU A 266 -3.84 9.70 -9.33
C GLU A 266 -2.80 10.10 -8.27
N VAL A 267 -1.52 9.80 -8.49
CA VAL A 267 -0.44 10.10 -7.52
C VAL A 267 0.42 11.31 -7.89
N THR A 268 0.14 11.95 -9.03
CA THR A 268 0.84 13.16 -9.49
C THR A 268 0.04 14.45 -9.29
N GLN A 269 -1.26 14.33 -9.06
CA GLN A 269 -2.15 15.44 -8.70
C GLN A 269 -2.03 15.76 -7.20
#